data_AF-A0A0B6Y691-F1
#
_entry.id   AF-A0A0B6Y691-F1
#
_cell.length_a   1.000
_cell.length_b   1.000
_cell.length_c   1.000
_cell.angle_alpha   90.00
_cell.angle_beta   90.00
_cell.angle_gamma   90.00
#
_symmetry.space_group_name_H-M   'P 1'
#
loop_
_entity.id
_entity.type
_entity.pdbx_description
1 polymer ?
#
loop_
_entity_poly.entity_id
_entity_poly.type
_entity_poly.pdbx_seq_one_letter_code
_entity_poly.pdbx_strand_id
1 'polypeptide(L)'
;KRASSGTKYWMCIFDLNRWYHAQMPHTLRCHGNSLQVCSYWVACNLDEVIDLTSSSTSLLGVGISGDKVLRFINNSSLPPEEHSYPSALQLTSIQFITSDSCIRAS
;
A
#
# COMPACT_ATOMS: atom_id res chain seq x y z
N LYS A 1 -19.23 -9.27 -17.22
CA LYS A 1 -18.31 -8.15 -16.89
C LYS A 1 -16.95 -8.45 -17.51
N ARG A 2 -16.60 -7.77 -18.60
CA ARG A 2 -15.32 -7.97 -19.30
C ARG A 2 -14.25 -7.34 -18.41
N ALA A 3 -13.29 -8.13 -17.93
CA ALA A 3 -12.10 -7.57 -17.29
C ALA A 3 -11.38 -6.72 -18.34
N SER A 4 -11.23 -5.42 -18.12
CA SER A 4 -10.33 -4.62 -18.94
C SER A 4 -8.92 -5.19 -18.74
N SER A 5 -8.31 -5.67 -19.82
CA SER A 5 -6.96 -6.23 -19.83
C SER A 5 -5.90 -5.11 -19.77
N GLY A 6 -6.08 -4.16 -18.85
CA GLY A 6 -5.15 -3.07 -18.58
C GLY A 6 -4.09 -3.48 -17.57
N THR A 7 -2.93 -2.84 -17.62
CA THR A 7 -1.89 -2.96 -16.59
C THR A 7 -2.49 -2.65 -15.22
N LYS A 8 -2.19 -3.50 -14.25
CA LYS A 8 -2.62 -3.35 -12.86
C LYS A 8 -1.47 -2.88 -12.00
N TYR A 9 -1.72 -1.91 -11.15
CA TYR A 9 -0.68 -1.26 -10.37
C TYR A 9 -0.90 -1.46 -8.89
N TRP A 10 0.15 -1.91 -8.21
CA TRP A 10 0.13 -2.23 -6.79
C TRP A 10 1.34 -1.62 -6.11
N MET A 11 1.13 -1.09 -4.91
CA MET A 11 2.20 -0.70 -4.01
C MET A 11 2.20 -1.65 -2.82
N CYS A 12 3.39 -2.14 -2.45
CA CYS A 12 3.54 -3.02 -1.30
C CYS A 12 4.40 -2.35 -0.22
N ILE A 13 4.03 -2.55 1.04
CA ILE A 13 4.82 -2.11 2.20
C ILE A 13 5.22 -3.36 2.98
N PHE A 14 6.52 -3.49 3.25
CA PHE A 14 7.09 -4.56 4.07
C PHE A 14 7.74 -3.95 5.30
N ASP A 15 7.28 -4.35 6.48
CA ASP A 15 7.87 -3.92 7.75
C ASP A 15 8.84 -4.99 8.25
N LEU A 16 10.13 -4.65 8.17
CA LEU A 16 11.22 -5.54 8.56
C LEU A 16 11.17 -5.89 10.06
N ASN A 17 10.82 -4.95 10.93
CA ASN A 17 10.76 -5.20 12.37
C ASN A 17 9.62 -6.15 12.71
N ARG A 18 8.47 -5.99 12.05
CA ARG A 18 7.34 -6.92 12.20
C ARG A 18 7.65 -8.30 11.67
N TRP A 19 8.39 -8.40 10.57
CA TRP A 19 8.83 -9.68 10.05
C TRP A 19 9.77 -10.41 11.03
N TYR A 20 10.67 -9.68 11.69
CA TYR A 20 11.46 -10.21 12.81
C TYR A 20 10.57 -10.68 13.97
N HIS A 21 9.59 -9.88 14.38
CA HIS A 21 8.64 -10.29 15.43
C HIS A 21 7.84 -11.55 15.06
N ALA A 22 7.51 -11.72 13.77
CA ALA A 22 6.83 -12.89 13.23
C ALA A 22 7.72 -14.14 13.07
N GLN A 23 8.96 -14.11 13.59
CA GLN A 23 9.93 -15.20 13.48
C GLN A 23 10.44 -15.46 12.05
N MET A 24 10.62 -14.39 11.28
CA MET A 24 11.27 -14.41 9.96
C MET A 24 10.74 -15.50 9.01
N PRO A 25 9.40 -15.56 8.77
CA PRO A 25 8.84 -16.56 7.88
C PRO A 25 9.41 -16.41 6.46
N HIS A 26 9.75 -17.54 5.85
CA HIS A 26 10.29 -17.63 4.49
C HIS A 26 9.23 -17.46 3.40
N THR A 27 7.94 -17.44 3.78
CA THR A 27 6.80 -17.26 2.89
C THR A 27 5.84 -16.21 3.45
N LEU A 28 5.11 -15.54 2.57
CA LEU A 28 3.97 -14.71 2.96
C LEU A 28 2.78 -15.62 3.26
N ARG A 29 2.39 -15.69 4.54
CA ARG A 29 1.14 -16.35 4.92
C ARG A 29 0.07 -15.30 5.10
N CYS A 30 -0.86 -15.24 4.15
CA CYS A 30 -2.03 -14.40 4.26
C CYS A 30 -3.03 -15.11 5.19
N HIS A 31 -3.43 -14.45 6.27
CA HIS A 31 -4.49 -14.95 7.12
C HIS A 31 -5.85 -14.52 6.53
N GLY A 32 -6.65 -15.49 6.08
CA GLY A 32 -7.97 -15.25 5.48
C GLY A 32 -7.92 -14.90 3.98
N ASN A 33 -9.01 -14.29 3.49
CA ASN A 33 -9.21 -14.02 2.06
C ASN A 33 -8.59 -12.68 1.59
N SER A 34 -7.85 -11.97 2.44
CA SER A 34 -7.33 -10.64 2.13
C SER A 34 -5.83 -10.54 2.38
N LEU A 35 -5.12 -9.97 1.40
CA LEU A 35 -3.72 -9.57 1.47
C LEU A 35 -3.47 -8.47 2.54
N GLN A 36 -4.52 -7.89 3.12
CA GLN A 36 -4.44 -6.82 4.12
C GLN A 36 -4.16 -7.30 5.55
N VAL A 37 -4.21 -8.60 5.84
CA VAL A 37 -4.14 -9.15 7.21
C VAL A 37 -2.76 -9.77 7.52
N CYS A 38 -1.72 -9.41 6.77
CA CYS A 38 -0.36 -9.87 7.08
C CYS A 38 0.32 -8.89 8.06
N SER A 39 0.85 -9.42 9.17
CA SER A 39 1.37 -8.60 10.27
C SER A 39 2.63 -7.80 9.93
N TYR A 40 3.28 -8.12 8.82
CA TYR A 40 4.55 -7.53 8.37
C TYR A 40 4.53 -7.13 6.89
N TRP A 41 3.39 -7.24 6.20
CA TRP A 41 3.27 -6.89 4.80
C TRP A 41 1.86 -6.43 4.43
N VAL A 42 1.72 -5.50 3.49
CA VAL A 42 0.44 -5.11 2.90
C VAL A 42 0.63 -4.76 1.41
N ALA A 43 -0.40 -5.00 0.60
CA ALA A 43 -0.51 -4.50 -0.76
C ALA A 43 -1.71 -3.56 -0.91
N CYS A 44 -1.46 -2.40 -1.51
CA CYS A 44 -2.44 -1.37 -1.82
C CYS A 44 -2.67 -1.36 -3.34
N ASN A 45 -3.94 -1.41 -3.75
CA ASN A 45 -4.31 -1.24 -5.16
C ASN A 45 -4.17 0.24 -5.53
N LEU A 46 -3.45 0.54 -6.62
CA LEU A 46 -3.26 1.89 -7.14
C LEU A 46 -4.09 2.18 -8.40
N ASP A 47 -4.88 1.21 -8.89
CA ASP A 47 -5.70 1.37 -10.08
C ASP A 47 -6.62 2.59 -9.97
N GLU A 48 -7.26 2.80 -8.83
CA GLU A 48 -8.15 3.96 -8.62
C GLU A 48 -7.40 5.30 -8.73
N VAL A 49 -6.15 5.35 -8.26
CA VAL A 49 -5.33 6.56 -8.36
C VAL A 49 -4.88 6.79 -9.79
N ILE A 50 -4.58 5.73 -10.52
CA ILE A 50 -4.15 5.81 -11.92
C ILE A 50 -5.30 6.13 -12.84
N ASP A 51 -6.51 5.65 -12.56
CA ASP A 51 -7.72 6.02 -13.30
C ASP A 51 -8.05 7.52 -13.17
N LEU A 52 -7.63 8.17 -12.08
CA LEU A 52 -7.69 9.64 -11.91
C LEU A 52 -6.64 10.37 -12.72
N THR A 53 -5.56 9.69 -13.11
CA THR A 53 -4.57 10.18 -14.07
C THR A 53 -5.09 9.84 -15.48
N SER A 54 -4.93 10.70 -16.48
CA SER A 54 -5.48 10.46 -17.81
C SER A 54 -5.22 9.02 -18.29
N SER A 55 -6.24 8.34 -18.84
CA SER A 55 -6.25 6.89 -19.11
C SER A 55 -5.19 6.39 -20.12
N SER A 56 -4.37 7.28 -20.66
CA SER A 56 -3.26 7.01 -21.57
C SER A 56 -1.88 7.02 -20.91
N THR A 57 -1.76 7.46 -19.65
CA THR A 57 -0.47 7.63 -18.97
C THR A 57 -0.06 6.40 -18.18
N SER A 58 1.19 5.96 -18.35
CA SER A 58 1.78 4.86 -17.57
C SER A 58 2.42 5.38 -16.28
N LEU A 59 2.21 4.69 -15.17
CA LEU A 59 2.93 4.96 -13.92
C LEU A 59 4.42 4.60 -14.10
N LEU A 60 5.30 5.58 -13.90
CA LEU A 60 6.75 5.43 -13.95
C LEU A 60 7.37 5.21 -12.57
N GLY A 61 6.76 5.74 -11.51
CA GLY A 61 7.28 5.59 -10.16
C GLY A 61 6.34 6.10 -9.08
N VAL A 62 6.64 5.70 -7.84
CA VAL A 62 5.95 6.16 -6.63
C VAL A 62 7.00 6.70 -5.67
N GLY A 63 6.80 7.92 -5.18
CA GLY A 63 7.66 8.58 -4.20
C GLY A 63 6.92 8.84 -2.90
N ILE A 64 7.53 8.49 -1.78
CA ILE A 64 7.02 8.80 -0.45
C ILE A 64 8.16 9.44 0.34
N SER A 65 7.88 10.58 0.98
CA SER A 65 8.85 11.20 1.87
C SER A 65 8.82 10.50 3.23
N GLY A 66 10.00 10.18 3.79
CA GLY A 66 10.10 9.41 5.03
C GLY A 66 9.41 10.04 6.25
N ASP A 67 9.31 11.37 6.28
CA ASP A 67 8.60 12.15 7.32
C ASP A 67 7.06 12.08 7.19
N LYS A 68 6.54 11.45 6.12
CA LYS A 68 5.11 11.38 5.78
C LYS A 68 4.49 10.01 6.00
N VAL A 69 5.28 9.06 6.51
CA VAL A 69 4.79 7.74 6.97
C VAL A 69 4.47 7.86 8.45
N LEU A 70 3.20 8.06 8.79
CA LEU A 70 2.76 8.11 10.17
C LEU A 70 2.19 6.74 10.56
N ARG A 71 2.45 6.31 11.79
CA ARG A 71 1.98 5.01 12.31
C ARG A 71 0.44 4.92 12.50
N PHE A 72 -0.26 6.00 12.14
CA PHE A 72 -1.67 6.34 12.41
C PHE A 72 -2.09 6.27 13.87
N ILE A 73 -2.94 7.23 14.21
CA ILE A 73 -3.64 7.38 15.46
C ILE A 73 -4.83 6.40 15.46
N ASN A 74 -4.92 5.66 16.56
CA ASN A 74 -5.92 4.66 16.92
C ASN A 74 -7.37 5.17 16.86
N ASN A 75 -7.95 5.28 15.66
CA ASN A 75 -9.38 5.57 15.44
C ASN A 75 -10.07 4.47 14.61
N SER A 76 -9.35 3.41 14.22
CA SER A 76 -9.91 2.33 13.41
C SER A 76 -10.65 1.32 14.28
N SER A 77 -11.66 0.65 13.73
CA SER A 77 -12.35 -0.48 14.37
C SER A 77 -11.55 -1.79 14.32
N LEU A 78 -10.25 -1.75 13.99
CA LEU A 78 -9.42 -2.95 13.93
C LEU A 78 -9.15 -3.51 15.33
N PRO A 79 -8.92 -4.83 15.45
CA PRO A 79 -8.44 -5.40 16.70
C PRO A 79 -7.11 -4.75 17.14
N PRO A 80 -6.85 -4.57 18.45
CA PRO A 80 -5.64 -3.90 18.94
C PRO A 80 -4.32 -4.49 18.43
N GLU A 81 -4.27 -5.80 18.18
CA GLU A 81 -3.12 -6.50 17.62
C GLU A 81 -2.78 -6.05 16.18
N GLU A 82 -3.77 -5.61 15.41
CA GLU A 82 -3.63 -5.19 14.01
C GLU A 82 -3.24 -3.72 13.84
N HIS A 83 -3.36 -2.89 14.89
CA HIS A 83 -2.87 -1.49 14.89
C HIS A 83 -1.37 -1.38 14.63
N SER A 84 -0.70 -2.52 14.79
CA SER A 84 0.72 -2.68 14.73
C SER A 84 1.17 -3.04 13.29
N TYR A 85 0.23 -3.40 12.41
CA TYR A 85 0.49 -3.91 11.07
C TYR A 85 0.75 -2.79 10.06
N PRO A 86 1.46 -3.07 8.95
CA PRO A 86 1.69 -2.08 7.88
C PRO A 86 0.40 -1.54 7.24
N SER A 87 -0.68 -2.32 7.26
CA SER A 87 -2.00 -1.90 6.76
C SER A 87 -2.61 -0.75 7.57
N ALA A 88 -2.15 -0.54 8.81
CA ALA A 88 -2.58 0.58 9.65
C ALA A 88 -1.77 1.86 9.39
N LEU A 89 -0.75 1.87 8.52
CA LEU A 89 0.06 3.08 8.27
C LEU A 89 -0.74 4.18 7.55
N GLN A 90 -0.55 5.43 7.99
CA GLN A 90 -0.95 6.60 7.23
C GLN A 90 0.17 7.01 6.30
N LEU A 91 -0.13 7.14 5.02
CA LEU A 91 0.74 7.79 4.06
C LEU A 91 0.14 9.16 3.74
N THR A 92 0.72 10.20 4.33
CA THR A 92 0.17 11.58 4.26
C THR A 92 0.60 12.37 3.02
N SER A 93 1.53 11.84 2.24
CA SER A 93 1.94 12.44 0.97
C SER A 93 2.62 11.39 0.10
N ILE A 94 1.85 10.84 -0.83
CA ILE A 94 2.35 9.93 -1.87
C ILE A 94 2.39 10.71 -3.18
N GLN A 95 3.49 10.59 -3.92
CA GLN A 95 3.63 11.13 -5.26
C GLN A 95 3.65 10.00 -6.28
N PHE A 96 2.81 10.12 -7.30
CA PHE A 96 2.72 9.22 -8.43
C PHE A 96 3.31 9.92 -9.64
N ILE A 97 4.39 9.38 -10.18
CA ILE A 97 5.14 9.94 -11.30
C ILE A 97 4.67 9.21 -12.55
N THR A 98 4.18 9.96 -13.54
CA THR A 98 3.79 9.47 -14.88
C THR A 98 4.70 10.11 -15.93
N SER A 99 4.58 9.72 -17.20
CA SER A 99 5.37 10.32 -18.28
C SER A 99 5.12 11.82 -18.45
N ASP A 100 3.90 12.28 -18.13
CA ASP A 100 3.45 13.63 -18.48
C ASP A 100 3.16 14.49 -17.25
N SER A 101 3.09 13.89 -16.05
CA SER A 101 2.68 14.59 -14.82
C SER A 101 3.18 13.93 -13.53
N CYS A 102 3.14 14.68 -12.43
CA CYS A 102 3.31 14.17 -11.07
C CYS A 102 2.06 14.49 -10.26
N ILE A 103 1.44 13.47 -9.67
CA ILE A 103 0.18 13.57 -8.92
C ILE A 103 0.45 13.29 -7.46
N ARG A 104 -0.04 14.16 -6.59
CA ARG A 104 0.12 14.05 -5.14
C ARG A 104 -1.20 13.65 -4.50
N ALA A 105 -1.19 12.52 -3.79
CA ALA A 105 -2.27 12.13 -2.89
C ALA A 105 -1.87 12.50 -1.46
N SER A 106 -2.76 13.18 -0.73
CA SER A 106 -2.58 13.64 0.65
C SER A 106 -3.73 13.19 1.54
#